data_AF-A0A5M8P6K0-F1
#
_entry.id   AF-A0A5M8P6K0-F1
#
_cell.length_a   1.000
_cell.length_b   1.000
_cell.length_c   1.000
_cell.angle_alpha   90.00
_cell.angle_beta   90.00
_cell.angle_gamma   90.00
#
_symmetry.space_group_name_H-M   'P 1'
#
loop_
_entity.id
_entity.type
_entity.pdbx_description
1 polymer ?
#
loop_
_entity_poly.entity_id
_entity_poly.type
_entity_poly.pdbx_seq_one_letter_code
_entity_poly.pdbx_strand_id
1 'polypeptide(L)'
;MFLQGQDAIMNGTVADRISAGEITQIHTILTEKFSNSKDPISPPGIKDRNMLESSAARAFQSAGIKAAYGTIHQKAAVLFHAIINNHPFYNGNKRTALIAAQVLLARENYWLHDITDKQLYEFTKKTAAHKISEDKKMKSPILLNGLKPIREKPQKVIVL
;
A
#
# COMPACT_ATOMS: atom_id res chain seq x y z
N MET A 1 -31.60 20.00 -27.20
CA MET A 1 -31.81 20.17 -25.75
C MET A 1 -30.85 19.22 -25.05
N PHE A 2 -29.74 19.78 -24.52
CA PHE A 2 -28.93 19.37 -23.35
C PHE A 2 -28.81 17.86 -23.01
N LEU A 3 -27.65 17.21 -22.85
CA LEU A 3 -26.22 17.55 -22.82
C LEU A 3 -25.41 16.27 -23.12
N GLN A 4 -24.42 16.36 -24.02
CA GLN A 4 -23.19 15.57 -23.90
C GLN A 4 -22.46 16.05 -22.63
N GLY A 5 -22.06 15.16 -21.73
CA GLY A 5 -21.31 15.59 -20.54
C GLY A 5 -20.87 14.46 -19.61
N GLN A 6 -19.55 14.22 -19.62
CA GLN A 6 -18.74 13.60 -18.57
C GLN A 6 -18.44 12.10 -18.63
N ASP A 7 -18.06 11.58 -19.80
CA ASP A 7 -17.26 10.34 -19.92
C ASP A 7 -15.75 10.64 -20.10
N ALA A 8 -15.26 11.75 -19.53
CA ALA A 8 -13.87 12.16 -19.67
C ALA A 8 -13.16 12.27 -18.32
N ILE A 9 -12.11 11.45 -18.19
CA ILE A 9 -11.08 11.37 -17.14
C ILE A 9 -11.38 10.34 -16.03
N MET A 10 -11.36 9.05 -16.40
CA MET A 10 -11.03 7.96 -15.48
C MET A 10 -9.84 7.15 -16.07
N ASN A 11 -8.72 7.82 -16.34
CA ASN A 11 -7.43 7.17 -16.63
C ASN A 11 -6.81 6.58 -15.34
N GLY A 12 -7.59 5.87 -14.55
CA GLY A 12 -7.16 5.11 -13.39
C GLY A 12 -7.82 3.76 -13.52
N THR A 13 -7.17 2.86 -14.25
CA THR A 13 -7.64 1.50 -14.46
C THR A 13 -7.96 0.85 -13.11
N VAL A 14 -9.03 0.06 -13.06
CA VAL A 14 -9.40 -0.77 -11.90
C VAL A 14 -8.21 -1.63 -11.41
N ALA A 15 -7.23 -1.87 -12.28
CA ALA A 15 -5.94 -2.50 -12.03
C ALA A 15 -5.10 -1.84 -10.91
N ASP A 16 -5.36 -0.60 -10.51
CA ASP A 16 -4.53 0.11 -9.53
C ASP A 16 -5.01 -0.09 -8.08
N ARG A 17 -6.13 -0.81 -7.86
CA ARG A 17 -6.75 -0.96 -6.53
C ARG A 17 -6.46 -2.31 -5.90
N ILE A 18 -6.07 -2.33 -4.63
CA ILE A 18 -5.95 -3.57 -3.87
C ILE A 18 -7.19 -3.77 -2.99
N SER A 19 -7.79 -4.95 -3.09
CA SER A 19 -9.01 -5.31 -2.37
C SER A 19 -8.72 -5.92 -1.00
N ALA A 20 -9.72 -5.91 -0.10
CA ALA A 20 -9.64 -6.63 1.18
C ALA A 20 -9.40 -8.14 0.99
N GLY A 21 -9.93 -8.72 -0.10
CA GLY A 21 -9.69 -10.11 -0.46
C GLY A 21 -8.23 -10.39 -0.80
N GLU A 22 -7.60 -9.54 -1.60
CA GLU A 22 -6.16 -9.66 -1.90
C GLU A 22 -5.29 -9.46 -0.65
N ILE A 23 -5.64 -8.50 0.22
CA ILE A 23 -4.91 -8.32 1.49
C ILE A 23 -5.04 -9.57 2.38
N THR A 24 -6.20 -10.21 2.38
CA THR A 24 -6.42 -11.48 3.09
C THR A 24 -5.55 -12.59 2.50
N GLN A 25 -5.49 -12.72 1.17
CA GLN A 25 -4.64 -13.71 0.51
C GLN A 25 -3.15 -13.49 0.83
N ILE A 26 -2.69 -12.23 0.84
CA ILE A 26 -1.34 -11.87 1.26
C ILE A 26 -1.10 -12.34 2.71
N HIS A 27 -2.05 -12.09 3.62
CA HIS A 27 -1.94 -12.53 5.01
C HIS A 27 -1.84 -14.06 5.11
N THR A 28 -2.70 -14.80 4.41
CA THR A 28 -2.67 -16.26 4.38
C THR A 28 -1.34 -16.80 3.88
N ILE A 29 -0.84 -16.29 2.75
CA ILE A 29 0.46 -16.69 2.18
C ILE A 29 1.60 -16.40 3.17
N LEU A 30 1.55 -15.25 3.87
CA LEU A 30 2.55 -14.93 4.90
C LEU A 30 2.44 -15.87 6.10
N THR A 31 1.25 -16.19 6.57
CA THR A 31 1.06 -17.16 7.66
C THR A 31 1.66 -18.52 7.30
N GLU A 32 1.39 -19.02 6.10
CA GLU A 32 1.93 -20.28 5.60
C GLU A 32 3.47 -20.23 5.50
N LYS A 33 3.99 -19.17 4.87
CA LYS A 33 5.43 -18.98 4.66
C LYS A 33 6.22 -18.92 5.97
N PHE A 34 5.64 -18.34 7.01
CA PHE A 34 6.29 -18.17 8.32
C PHE A 34 5.92 -19.26 9.33
N SER A 35 5.12 -20.26 8.96
CA SER A 35 4.60 -21.29 9.87
C SER A 35 5.71 -22.07 10.60
N ASN A 36 6.81 -22.38 9.92
CA ASN A 36 7.97 -23.09 10.48
C ASN A 36 9.13 -22.15 10.88
N SER A 37 8.88 -20.84 10.94
CA SER A 37 9.90 -19.87 11.31
C SER A 37 10.00 -19.70 12.84
N LYS A 38 11.09 -19.08 13.31
CA LYS A 38 11.25 -18.70 14.73
C LYS A 38 10.24 -17.65 15.21
N ASP A 39 9.56 -16.95 14.30
CA ASP A 39 8.60 -15.88 14.59
C ASP A 39 7.36 -16.00 13.67
N PRO A 40 6.49 -17.01 13.91
CA PRO A 40 5.32 -17.28 13.09
C PRO A 40 4.22 -16.22 13.30
N ILE A 41 3.33 -16.08 12.31
CA ILE A 41 2.13 -15.24 12.45
C ILE A 41 1.07 -16.03 13.22
N SER A 42 1.05 -15.88 14.55
CA SER A 42 0.12 -16.58 15.44
C SER A 42 -0.44 -15.66 16.55
N PRO A 43 -1.76 -15.67 16.85
CA PRO A 43 -2.78 -16.39 16.09
C PRO A 43 -3.00 -15.75 14.70
N PRO A 44 -3.23 -16.56 13.65
CA PRO A 44 -3.53 -16.04 12.32
C PRO A 44 -5.01 -15.63 12.19
N GLY A 45 -5.36 -15.03 11.05
CA GLY A 45 -6.74 -14.72 10.70
C GLY A 45 -7.17 -13.27 10.92
N ILE A 46 -8.33 -12.95 10.36
CA ILE A 46 -8.97 -11.64 10.44
C ILE A 46 -9.57 -11.49 11.83
N LYS A 47 -9.18 -10.42 12.52
CA LYS A 47 -9.77 -9.97 13.78
C LYS A 47 -11.04 -9.16 13.53
N ASP A 48 -11.01 -8.26 12.55
CA ASP A 48 -12.15 -7.40 12.20
C ASP A 48 -12.16 -7.14 10.68
N ARG A 49 -13.22 -7.63 10.02
CA ARG A 49 -13.42 -7.49 8.57
C ARG A 49 -13.76 -6.06 8.17
N ASN A 50 -14.53 -5.33 8.98
CA ASN A 50 -14.88 -3.93 8.68
C ASN A 50 -13.62 -3.04 8.72
N MET A 51 -12.74 -3.31 9.68
CA MET A 51 -11.43 -2.65 9.75
C MET A 51 -10.56 -2.95 8.54
N LEU A 52 -10.57 -4.19 8.03
CA LEU A 52 -9.83 -4.59 6.84
C LEU A 52 -10.34 -3.87 5.58
N GLU A 53 -11.65 -3.86 5.38
CA GLU A 53 -12.29 -3.19 4.26
C GLU A 53 -12.06 -1.68 4.31
N SER A 54 -12.18 -1.07 5.49
CA SER A 54 -11.84 0.33 5.73
C SER A 54 -10.38 0.64 5.39
N SER A 55 -9.44 -0.23 5.79
CA SER A 55 -8.02 -0.06 5.45
C SER A 55 -7.76 -0.10 3.94
N ALA A 56 -8.38 -1.05 3.23
CA ALA A 56 -8.27 -1.17 1.78
C ALA A 56 -8.87 0.05 1.06
N ALA A 57 -10.04 0.51 1.50
CA ALA A 57 -10.73 1.64 0.90
C ALA A 57 -9.99 2.97 1.10
N ARG A 58 -9.32 3.15 2.25
CA ARG A 58 -8.68 4.42 2.64
C ARG A 58 -7.68 4.95 1.62
N ALA A 59 -6.88 4.08 1.02
CA ALA A 59 -5.89 4.45 0.00
C ALA A 59 -6.52 5.02 -1.28
N PHE A 60 -7.79 4.76 -1.53
CA PHE A 60 -8.51 5.15 -2.74
C PHE A 60 -9.70 6.07 -2.46
N GLN A 61 -9.74 6.69 -1.28
CA GLN A 61 -10.74 7.71 -0.98
C GLN A 61 -10.51 8.97 -1.84
N SER A 62 -11.60 9.66 -2.13
CA SER A 62 -11.60 10.94 -2.83
C SER A 62 -11.92 12.08 -1.87
N ALA A 63 -11.30 13.24 -2.07
CA ALA A 63 -11.62 14.47 -1.37
C ALA A 63 -12.33 15.41 -2.34
N GLY A 64 -13.67 15.38 -2.34
CA GLY A 64 -14.48 16.06 -3.35
C GLY A 64 -14.35 15.37 -4.71
N ILE A 65 -14.01 16.13 -5.76
CA ILE A 65 -13.93 15.65 -7.15
C ILE A 65 -12.56 15.01 -7.46
N LYS A 66 -11.55 15.19 -6.59
CA LYS A 66 -10.18 14.69 -6.80
C LYS A 66 -9.87 13.50 -5.90
N ALA A 67 -9.08 12.56 -6.39
CA ALA A 67 -8.50 11.50 -5.56
C ALA A 67 -7.71 12.14 -4.41
N ALA A 68 -7.92 11.68 -3.18
CA ALA A 68 -7.22 12.24 -2.00
C ALA A 68 -5.70 11.96 -2.05
N TYR A 69 -5.32 10.92 -2.80
CA TYR A 69 -3.94 10.47 -2.97
C TYR A 69 -3.65 10.29 -4.47
N GLY A 70 -2.94 11.25 -5.04
CA GLY A 70 -2.74 11.37 -6.49
C GLY A 70 -1.67 10.43 -7.06
N THR A 71 -0.76 9.90 -6.23
CA THR A 71 0.34 9.02 -6.68
C THR A 71 0.25 7.63 -6.05
N ILE A 72 0.75 6.62 -6.77
CA ILE A 72 0.81 5.23 -6.24
C ILE A 72 1.59 5.13 -4.93
N HIS A 73 2.64 5.95 -4.77
CA HIS A 73 3.43 6.06 -3.55
C HIS A 73 2.60 6.52 -2.35
N GLN A 74 1.77 7.55 -2.53
CA GLN A 74 0.88 8.03 -1.48
C GLN A 74 -0.18 6.98 -1.14
N LYS A 75 -0.75 6.32 -2.15
CA LYS A 75 -1.72 5.23 -1.95
C LYS A 75 -1.09 4.06 -1.18
N ALA A 76 0.13 3.65 -1.52
CA ALA A 76 0.87 2.58 -0.85
C ALA A 76 1.22 2.93 0.59
N ALA A 77 1.64 4.17 0.84
CA ALA A 77 1.84 4.68 2.20
C ALA A 77 0.52 4.57 2.98
N VAL A 78 -0.55 5.21 2.52
CA VAL A 78 -1.82 5.25 3.23
C VAL A 78 -2.35 3.86 3.52
N LEU A 79 -2.24 2.92 2.58
CA LEU A 79 -2.58 1.52 2.79
C LEU A 79 -1.76 0.89 3.92
N PHE A 80 -0.44 1.07 3.91
CA PHE A 80 0.46 0.55 4.94
C PHE A 80 0.04 1.01 6.34
N HIS A 81 -0.16 2.32 6.53
CA HIS A 81 -0.58 2.85 7.83
C HIS A 81 -2.01 2.48 8.18
N ALA A 82 -2.93 2.42 7.21
CA ALA A 82 -4.30 2.04 7.49
C ALA A 82 -4.39 0.60 8.01
N ILE A 83 -3.62 -0.33 7.47
CA ILE A 83 -3.58 -1.72 7.97
C ILE A 83 -2.93 -1.78 9.35
N ILE A 84 -1.79 -1.08 9.55
CA ILE A 84 -1.13 -1.08 10.86
C ILE A 84 -2.01 -0.47 11.94
N ASN A 85 -2.62 0.70 11.68
CA ASN A 85 -3.38 1.43 12.68
C ASN A 85 -4.74 0.78 12.97
N ASN A 86 -5.40 0.20 11.97
CA ASN A 86 -6.69 -0.46 12.20
C ASN A 86 -6.51 -1.86 12.79
N HIS A 87 -5.33 -2.48 12.71
CA HIS A 87 -5.07 -3.84 13.23
C HIS A 87 -6.14 -4.88 12.82
N PRO A 88 -6.45 -5.04 11.52
CA PRO A 88 -7.55 -5.91 11.07
C PRO A 88 -7.28 -7.41 11.27
N PHE A 89 -6.04 -7.82 11.52
CA PHE A 89 -5.66 -9.21 11.80
C PHE A 89 -5.25 -9.39 13.26
N TYR A 90 -5.35 -10.61 13.79
CA TYR A 90 -4.89 -10.92 15.15
C TYR A 90 -3.38 -10.72 15.30
N ASN A 91 -2.61 -11.21 14.33
CA ASN A 91 -1.16 -10.99 14.24
C ASN A 91 -0.76 -10.80 12.76
N GLY A 92 0.46 -10.35 12.50
CA GLY A 92 1.01 -10.19 11.15
C GLY A 92 0.61 -8.89 10.44
N ASN A 93 -0.04 -7.95 11.15
CA ASN A 93 -0.48 -6.67 10.57
C ASN A 93 0.66 -5.90 9.88
N LYS A 94 1.83 -5.77 10.53
CA LYS A 94 2.99 -5.06 9.96
C LYS A 94 3.54 -5.73 8.70
N ARG A 95 3.70 -7.06 8.73
CA ARG A 95 4.20 -7.84 7.58
C ARG A 95 3.21 -7.78 6.41
N THR A 96 1.92 -7.91 6.70
CA THR A 96 0.85 -7.83 5.70
C THR A 96 0.76 -6.43 5.09
N ALA A 97 0.84 -5.38 5.92
CA ALA A 97 0.87 -3.99 5.46
C ALA A 97 2.04 -3.72 4.51
N LEU A 98 3.24 -4.19 4.85
CA LEU A 98 4.43 -4.02 4.02
C LEU A 98 4.26 -4.69 2.66
N ILE A 99 3.82 -5.95 2.62
CA ILE A 99 3.64 -6.67 1.36
C ILE A 99 2.47 -6.10 0.55
N ALA A 100 1.37 -5.70 1.17
CA ALA A 100 0.25 -5.06 0.49
C ALA A 100 0.67 -3.73 -0.17
N ALA A 101 1.46 -2.91 0.52
CA ALA A 101 2.03 -1.69 -0.04
C ALA A 101 3.02 -1.99 -1.18
N GLN A 102 3.85 -3.02 -1.04
CA GLN A 102 4.79 -3.46 -2.08
C GLN A 102 4.06 -3.96 -3.33
N VAL A 103 2.99 -4.72 -3.19
CA VAL A 103 2.16 -5.17 -4.31
C VAL A 103 1.57 -3.97 -5.05
N LEU A 104 1.10 -2.97 -4.31
CA LEU A 104 0.55 -1.76 -4.92
C LEU A 104 1.60 -0.96 -5.70
N LEU A 105 2.82 -0.83 -5.16
CA LEU A 105 3.96 -0.21 -5.86
C LEU A 105 4.39 -1.00 -7.09
N ALA A 106 4.40 -2.33 -7.01
CA ALA A 106 4.84 -3.20 -8.09
C ALA A 106 3.94 -3.12 -9.32
N ARG A 107 2.65 -2.76 -9.16
CA ARG A 107 1.73 -2.52 -10.28
C ARG A 107 2.17 -1.35 -11.17
N GLU A 108 2.89 -0.41 -10.60
CA GLU A 108 3.50 0.72 -11.32
C GLU A 108 5.03 0.53 -11.48
N ASN A 109 5.50 -0.72 -11.43
CA ASN A 109 6.91 -1.11 -11.59
C ASN A 109 7.87 -0.47 -10.56
N TYR A 110 7.39 -0.18 -9.35
CA TYR A 110 8.21 0.29 -8.24
C TYR A 110 8.48 -0.82 -7.21
N TRP A 111 9.70 -0.82 -6.67
CA TRP A 111 10.09 -1.73 -5.59
C TRP A 111 10.73 -0.98 -4.41
N LEU A 112 10.42 -1.39 -3.18
CA LEU A 112 11.04 -0.89 -1.96
C LEU A 112 12.43 -1.51 -1.78
N HIS A 113 13.44 -0.67 -1.65
CA HIS A 113 14.85 -1.00 -1.52
C HIS A 113 15.44 -0.18 -0.37
N ASP A 114 16.29 -0.77 0.46
CA ASP A 114 16.97 -0.10 1.59
C ASP A 114 16.08 0.78 2.49
N ILE A 115 14.81 0.41 2.67
CA ILE A 115 13.88 1.15 3.52
C ILE A 115 13.72 0.45 4.87
N THR A 116 13.88 1.20 5.96
CA THR A 116 13.58 0.71 7.30
C THR A 116 12.11 0.90 7.64
N ASP A 117 11.57 0.06 8.52
CA ASP A 117 10.20 0.17 9.05
C ASP A 117 9.91 1.59 9.59
N LYS A 118 10.89 2.19 10.26
CA LYS A 118 10.79 3.56 10.79
C LYS A 118 10.63 4.59 9.68
N GLN A 119 11.39 4.49 8.61
CA GLN A 119 11.29 5.40 7.46
C GLN A 119 9.94 5.27 6.75
N LEU A 120 9.46 4.03 6.56
CA LEU A 120 8.16 3.77 5.92
C LEU A 120 6.99 4.28 6.80
N TYR A 121 7.08 4.07 8.12
CA TYR A 121 6.09 4.55 9.07
C TYR A 121 6.05 6.08 9.14
N GLU A 122 7.20 6.75 9.27
CA GLU A 122 7.29 8.20 9.32
C GLU A 122 6.87 8.86 8.01
N PHE A 123 7.20 8.27 6.86
CA PHE A 123 6.67 8.71 5.57
C PHE A 123 5.15 8.70 5.59
N THR A 124 4.58 7.58 6.02
CA THR A 124 3.14 7.42 5.97
C THR A 124 2.42 8.35 6.92
N LYS A 125 2.94 8.55 8.14
CA LYS A 125 2.42 9.55 9.07
C LYS A 125 2.38 10.93 8.43
N LYS A 126 3.44 11.33 7.73
CA LYS A 126 3.48 12.61 7.00
C LYS A 126 2.43 12.65 5.89
N THR A 127 2.32 11.59 5.09
CA THR A 127 1.31 11.48 4.02
C THR A 127 -0.13 11.51 4.54
N ALA A 128 -0.39 10.94 5.73
CA ALA A 128 -1.71 10.88 6.33
C ALA A 128 -2.09 12.15 7.13
N ALA A 129 -1.11 12.81 7.75
CA ALA A 129 -1.31 14.06 8.50
C ALA A 129 -1.49 15.27 7.59
N HIS A 130 -0.90 15.24 6.38
CA HIS A 130 -1.17 16.24 5.36
C HIS A 130 -2.43 15.85 4.58
N LYS A 131 -3.54 16.58 4.76
CA LYS A 131 -4.54 16.73 3.69
C LYS A 131 -3.77 17.26 2.48
N ILE A 132 -3.48 16.40 1.51
CA ILE A 132 -2.56 16.69 0.42
C ILE A 132 -3.22 17.72 -0.51
N SER A 133 -3.04 19.00 -0.21
CA SER A 133 -3.09 20.06 -1.21
C SER A 133 -1.93 19.87 -2.18
N GLU A 134 -2.18 20.20 -3.44
CA GLU A 134 -1.44 19.85 -4.67
C GLU A 134 0.06 20.20 -4.72
N ASP A 135 0.91 19.64 -3.86
CA ASP A 135 2.34 19.85 -3.99
C ASP A 135 2.99 18.74 -4.84
N LYS A 136 3.17 19.06 -6.13
CA LYS A 136 3.96 18.28 -7.13
C LYS A 136 5.43 18.06 -6.72
N LYS A 137 5.83 18.44 -5.51
CA LYS A 137 7.21 18.40 -5.01
C LYS A 137 7.42 17.55 -3.75
N MET A 138 6.56 16.58 -3.42
CA MET A 138 6.92 15.62 -2.37
C MET A 138 7.89 14.53 -2.87
N LYS A 139 9.04 14.98 -3.39
CA LYS A 139 10.26 14.22 -3.55
C LYS A 139 10.97 14.20 -2.20
N SER A 140 10.45 13.44 -1.23
CA SER A 140 11.24 13.14 -0.04
C SER A 140 12.51 12.41 -0.52
N PRO A 141 13.73 12.95 -0.35
CA PRO A 141 14.96 12.35 -0.86
C PRO A 141 15.16 10.92 -0.33
N ILE A 142 14.61 10.65 0.85
CA ILE A 142 14.71 9.37 1.55
C ILE A 142 14.01 8.24 0.79
N LEU A 143 12.91 8.52 0.07
CA LEU A 143 12.16 7.51 -0.66
C LEU A 143 12.56 7.39 -2.11
N LEU A 144 13.05 8.45 -2.75
CA LEU A 144 13.62 8.36 -4.08
C LEU A 144 14.85 7.45 -4.12
N ASN A 145 15.64 7.44 -3.05
CA ASN A 145 16.78 6.51 -2.93
C ASN A 145 16.33 5.06 -2.66
N GLY A 146 15.21 4.89 -1.95
CA GLY A 146 14.67 3.59 -1.59
C GLY A 146 13.61 3.03 -2.55
N LEU A 147 13.28 3.73 -3.63
CA LEU A 147 12.35 3.27 -4.65
C LEU A 147 13.10 3.19 -5.96
N LYS A 148 13.39 1.98 -6.41
CA LYS A 148 14.03 1.75 -7.71
C LYS A 148 12.97 1.28 -8.72
N PRO A 149 12.91 1.88 -9.92
CA PRO A 149 12.13 1.29 -11.00
C PRO A 149 12.71 -0.09 -11.33
N ILE A 150 11.85 -1.06 -11.63
CA ILE A 150 12.26 -2.38 -12.08
C ILE A 150 12.90 -2.22 -13.47
N ARG A 151 14.22 -2.01 -13.52
CA ARG A 151 14.98 -2.16 -14.77
C ARG A 151 14.96 -3.64 -15.13
N GLU A 152 14.63 -3.92 -16.39
CA GLU A 152 14.44 -5.21 -17.04
C GLU A 152 15.19 -6.39 -16.37
N LYS A 153 14.45 -7.48 -16.11
CA LYS A 153 14.95 -8.74 -15.48
C LYS A 153 16.32 -9.18 -16.04
N PRO A 154 17.16 -9.95 -15.30
CA PRO A 154 16.92 -10.61 -14.01
C PRO A 154 17.98 -10.25 -12.96
N GLN A 155 17.62 -10.10 -11.68
CA GLN A 155 18.64 -10.11 -10.62
C GLN A 155 18.36 -11.22 -9.62
N LYS A 156 19.33 -12.14 -9.56
CA LYS A 156 19.47 -13.21 -8.58
C LYS A 156 19.20 -12.63 -7.19
N VAL A 157 18.14 -13.10 -6.55
CA VAL A 157 17.93 -12.85 -5.13
C VAL A 157 19.01 -13.64 -4.40
N ILE A 158 20.08 -12.97 -3.97
CA ILE A 158 20.97 -13.49 -2.95
C ILE A 158 20.21 -13.30 -1.64
N VAL A 159 19.70 -14.41 -1.09
CA VAL A 159 19.35 -14.50 0.33
C VAL A 159 20.57 -15.11 1.01
N LEU A 160 20.99 -14.47 2.11
CA LEU A 160 22.12 -14.84 2.96
C LEU A 160 22.22 -16.34 3.25
#